data_AF-A0A0D6LHE3-F1
#
_entry.id   AF-A0A0D6LHE3-F1
#
_cell.length_a   1.000
_cell.length_b   1.000
_cell.length_c   1.000
_cell.angle_alpha   90.00
_cell.angle_beta   90.00
_cell.angle_gamma   90.00
#
_symmetry.space_group_name_H-M   'P 1'
#
loop_
_entity.id
_entity.type
_entity.pdbx_description
1 polymer ?
#
loop_
_entity_poly.entity_id
_entity_poly.type
_entity_poly.pdbx_seq_one_letter_code
_entity_poly.pdbx_strand_id
1 'polypeptide(L)'
;MFVGPPGVWGDWTNAMRSFEELVDQYETEALQLDDSSLASIEANITRSLCIVIACKPLMARSLMAPWLRVVGLSQPNIQYLEISGVIDLNVLFMKAEKDKNSVTIAVYLTAT
;
A
#
# COMPACT_ATOMS: atom_id res chain seq x y z
N MET A 1 -7.20 -19.18 -1.41
CA MET A 1 -7.87 -18.00 -1.99
C MET A 1 -9.13 -17.73 -1.18
N PHE A 2 -9.15 -16.70 -0.34
CA PHE A 2 -10.35 -16.36 0.44
C PHE A 2 -11.35 -15.65 -0.48
N VAL A 3 -12.40 -16.37 -0.86
CA VAL A 3 -13.59 -15.83 -1.54
C VAL A 3 -14.73 -15.89 -0.53
N GLY A 4 -14.69 -14.97 0.45
CA GLY A 4 -15.73 -14.86 1.48
C GLY A 4 -16.92 -14.01 0.98
N PRO A 5 -18.15 -14.32 1.41
CA PRO A 5 -19.34 -13.55 1.05
C PRO A 5 -19.24 -12.08 1.52
N PRO A 6 -19.99 -11.14 0.91
CA PRO A 6 -19.88 -9.70 1.18
C PRO A 6 -20.15 -9.28 2.64
N GLY A 7 -20.67 -10.17 3.49
CA GLY A 7 -20.78 -9.96 4.94
C GLY A 7 -19.43 -9.99 5.70
N VAL A 8 -18.35 -10.47 5.07
CA VAL A 8 -16.99 -10.53 5.66
C VAL A 8 -16.22 -9.22 5.47
N TRP A 9 -16.70 -8.31 4.62
CA TRP A 9 -16.11 -6.98 4.44
C TRP A 9 -16.27 -6.09 5.68
N GLY A 10 -17.15 -6.44 6.61
CA GLY A 10 -17.35 -5.70 7.87
C GLY A 10 -16.20 -5.79 8.86
N ASP A 11 -15.28 -6.76 8.72
CA ASP A 11 -14.18 -6.95 9.68
C ASP A 11 -12.90 -6.25 9.21
N TRP A 12 -13.00 -4.93 9.08
CA TRP A 12 -11.85 -4.06 8.81
C TRP A 12 -10.75 -4.22 9.87
N THR A 13 -11.10 -4.65 11.08
CA THR A 13 -10.15 -4.90 12.18
C THR A 13 -9.29 -6.12 11.88
N ASN A 14 -9.87 -7.22 11.39
CA ASN A 14 -9.08 -8.36 10.92
C ASN A 14 -8.26 -8.02 9.68
N ALA A 15 -8.80 -7.25 8.73
CA ALA A 15 -8.04 -6.80 7.57
C ALA A 15 -6.84 -5.92 7.97
N MET A 16 -7.01 -5.04 8.97
CA MET A 16 -5.94 -4.22 9.51
C MET A 16 -4.89 -5.08 10.24
N ARG A 17 -5.30 -6.05 11.06
CA ARG A 17 -4.37 -7.00 11.70
C ARG A 17 -3.58 -7.80 10.65
N SER A 18 -4.27 -8.38 9.67
CA SER A 18 -3.61 -9.13 8.60
C SER A 18 -2.66 -8.26 7.78
N PHE A 19 -2.98 -6.98 7.56
CA PHE A 19 -2.05 -6.05 6.94
C PHE A 19 -0.78 -5.89 7.78
N GLU A 20 -0.91 -5.62 9.09
CA GLU A 20 0.23 -5.44 10.00
C GLU A 20 1.11 -6.69 10.08
N GLU A 21 0.50 -7.87 10.23
CA GLU A 21 1.20 -9.17 10.27
C GLU A 21 1.94 -9.44 8.95
N LEU A 22 1.32 -9.17 7.80
CA LEU A 22 1.96 -9.39 6.50
C LEU A 22 3.10 -8.39 6.24
N VAL A 23 2.97 -7.15 6.70
CA VAL A 23 4.06 -6.15 6.61
C VAL A 23 5.24 -6.57 7.47
N ASP A 24 5.00 -7.05 8.70
CA ASP A 24 6.05 -7.56 9.58
C ASP A 24 6.76 -8.78 8.97
N GLN A 25 5.98 -9.69 8.37
CA GLN A 25 6.51 -10.82 7.61
C GLN A 25 7.36 -10.34 6.42
N TYR A 26 6.88 -9.37 5.65
CA TYR A 26 7.62 -8.81 4.52
C TYR A 26 8.95 -8.18 4.99
N GLU A 27 8.95 -7.35 6.03
CA GLU A 27 10.17 -6.71 6.54
C GLU A 27 11.20 -7.73 7.07
N THR A 28 10.72 -8.86 7.63
CA THR A 28 11.58 -9.91 8.20
C THR A 28 12.11 -10.89 7.15
N GLU A 29 11.26 -11.30 6.21
CA GLU A 29 11.52 -12.45 5.32
C GLU A 29 11.82 -12.05 3.87
N ALA A 30 11.60 -10.79 3.45
CA ALA A 30 11.70 -10.41 2.02
C ALA A 30 13.02 -10.79 1.34
N LEU A 31 14.15 -10.72 2.06
CA LEU A 31 15.47 -11.06 1.52
C LEU A 31 15.71 -12.57 1.35
N GLN A 32 14.85 -13.41 1.95
CA GLN A 32 14.99 -14.87 1.99
C GLN A 32 13.98 -15.58 1.08
N LEU A 33 12.96 -14.87 0.62
CA LEU A 33 11.90 -15.40 -0.23
C LEU A 33 12.26 -15.31 -1.71
N ASP A 34 11.75 -16.26 -2.49
CA ASP A 34 11.78 -16.18 -3.94
C ASP A 34 10.78 -15.14 -4.47
N ASP A 35 11.02 -14.63 -5.68
CA ASP A 35 10.22 -13.57 -6.29
C ASP A 35 8.71 -13.88 -6.32
N SER A 36 8.32 -15.15 -6.50
CA SER A 36 6.91 -15.56 -6.53
C SER A 36 6.27 -15.47 -5.14
N SER A 37 6.98 -15.90 -4.11
CA SER A 37 6.51 -15.78 -2.72
C SER A 37 6.46 -14.33 -2.26
N LEU A 38 7.46 -13.53 -2.64
CA LEU A 38 7.50 -12.09 -2.35
C LEU A 38 6.30 -11.38 -2.99
N ALA A 39 6.06 -11.59 -4.28
CA ALA A 39 4.93 -11.01 -5.00
C ALA A 39 3.56 -11.44 -4.42
N SER A 40 3.47 -12.68 -3.91
CA SER A 40 2.27 -13.16 -3.22
C SER A 40 2.00 -12.39 -1.92
N ILE A 41 3.04 -12.14 -1.12
CA ILE A 41 2.94 -11.35 0.11
C ILE A 41 2.54 -9.90 -0.22
N GLU A 42 3.23 -9.24 -1.15
CA GLU A 42 2.91 -7.88 -1.60
C GLU A 42 1.44 -7.75 -2.07
N ALA A 43 0.95 -8.74 -2.81
CA ALA A 43 -0.44 -8.79 -3.27
C ALA A 43 -1.43 -8.97 -2.11
N ASN A 44 -1.08 -9.77 -1.09
CA ASN A 44 -1.91 -9.97 0.10
C ASN A 44 -1.95 -8.72 1.00
N ILE A 45 -0.82 -8.02 1.14
CA ILE A 45 -0.73 -6.72 1.83
C ILE A 45 -1.64 -5.72 1.13
N THR A 46 -1.49 -5.59 -0.19
CA THR A 46 -2.29 -4.66 -1.00
C THR A 46 -3.78 -4.97 -0.91
N ARG A 47 -4.16 -6.26 -0.95
CA ARG A 47 -5.57 -6.67 -0.79
C ARG A 47 -6.12 -6.27 0.58
N SER A 48 -5.36 -6.52 1.65
CA SER A 48 -5.77 -6.18 3.02
C SER A 48 -5.97 -4.68 3.18
N LEU A 49 -5.05 -3.87 2.64
CA LEU A 49 -5.17 -2.43 2.61
C LEU A 49 -6.42 -1.96 1.86
N CYS A 50 -6.72 -2.51 0.69
CA CYS A 50 -7.93 -2.17 -0.07
C CYS A 50 -9.23 -2.39 0.72
N ILE A 51 -9.30 -3.47 1.51
CA ILE A 51 -10.45 -3.73 2.39
C ILE A 51 -10.56 -2.65 3.47
N VAL A 52 -9.44 -2.27 4.09
CA VAL A 52 -9.42 -1.21 5.11
C VAL A 52 -9.81 0.14 4.51
N ILE A 53 -9.36 0.48 3.31
CA ILE A 53 -9.76 1.72 2.61
C ILE A 53 -11.26 1.75 2.35
N ALA A 54 -11.82 0.65 1.83
CA ALA A 54 -13.24 0.57 1.50
C ALA A 54 -14.13 0.73 2.74
N CYS A 55 -13.68 0.25 3.91
CA CYS A 55 -14.47 0.24 5.14
C CYS A 55 -14.21 1.43 6.07
N LYS A 56 -12.94 1.86 6.18
CA LYS A 56 -12.43 2.88 7.10
C LYS A 56 -11.31 3.72 6.45
N PRO A 57 -11.65 4.58 5.47
CA PRO A 57 -10.66 5.34 4.70
C PRO A 57 -9.77 6.26 5.55
N LEU A 58 -10.30 6.81 6.65
CA LEU A 58 -9.52 7.64 7.58
C LEU A 58 -8.44 6.84 8.33
N MET A 59 -8.70 5.58 8.67
CA MET A 59 -7.71 4.73 9.34
C MET A 59 -6.68 4.19 8.34
N ALA A 60 -7.07 3.93 7.09
CA ALA A 60 -6.14 3.50 6.06
C ALA A 60 -4.98 4.48 5.81
N ARG A 61 -5.12 5.75 6.22
CA ARG A 61 -4.06 6.76 6.14
C ARG A 61 -2.77 6.35 6.84
N SER A 62 -2.87 5.78 8.04
CA SER A 62 -1.68 5.35 8.80
C SER A 62 -1.00 4.14 8.16
N LEU A 63 -1.69 3.42 7.28
CA LEU A 63 -1.18 2.23 6.59
C LEU A 63 -0.50 2.58 5.25
N MET A 64 -0.59 3.84 4.80
CA MET A 64 -0.06 4.24 3.49
C MET A 64 1.46 4.16 3.43
N ALA A 65 2.18 4.71 4.41
CA ALA A 65 3.65 4.70 4.42
C ALA A 65 4.23 3.27 4.49
N PRO A 66 3.74 2.35 5.35
CA PRO A 66 4.14 0.95 5.31
C PRO A 66 3.90 0.29 3.95
N TRP A 67 2.72 0.50 3.35
CA TRP A 67 2.43 -0.06 2.03
C TRP A 67 3.32 0.50 0.92
N LEU A 68 3.64 1.80 0.95
CA LEU A 68 4.55 2.42 -0.02
C LEU A 68 5.95 1.79 0.02
N ARG A 69 6.43 1.40 1.20
CA ARG A 69 7.71 0.67 1.34
C ARG A 69 7.63 -0.72 0.72
N VAL A 70 6.51 -1.42 0.92
CA VAL A 70 6.26 -2.76 0.34
C VAL A 70 6.25 -2.70 -1.18
N VAL A 71 5.64 -1.69 -1.80
CA VAL A 71 5.66 -1.51 -3.27
C VAL A 71 6.98 -0.92 -3.80
N GLY A 72 8.03 -0.87 -2.98
CA GLY A 72 9.39 -0.49 -3.40
C GLY A 72 9.70 1.01 -3.36
N LEU A 73 8.86 1.84 -2.73
CA LEU A 73 9.15 3.27 -2.61
C LEU A 73 10.21 3.53 -1.52
N SER A 74 11.23 4.31 -1.87
CA SER A 74 12.28 4.68 -0.92
C SER A 74 11.78 5.65 0.16
N GLN A 75 12.39 5.62 1.35
CA GLN A 75 12.02 6.49 2.46
C GLN A 75 12.02 8.00 2.10
N PRO A 76 13.00 8.53 1.33
CA PRO A 76 12.96 9.94 0.90
C PRO A 76 11.74 10.27 0.03
N ASN A 77 11.34 9.35 -0.85
CA ASN A 77 10.17 9.54 -1.71
C ASN A 77 8.87 9.53 -0.90
N ILE A 78 8.78 8.69 0.13
CA ILE A 78 7.65 8.66 1.05
C ILE A 78 7.55 9.99 1.82
N GLN A 79 8.66 10.47 2.39
CA GLN A 79 8.68 11.76 3.09
C GLN A 79 8.31 12.92 2.17
N TYR A 80 8.77 12.90 0.91
CA TYR A 80 8.39 13.90 -0.07
C TYR A 80 6.87 13.91 -0.34
N LEU A 81 6.25 12.74 -0.48
CA LEU A 81 4.81 12.61 -0.65
C LEU A 81 4.05 13.19 0.56
N GLU A 82 4.50 12.89 1.77
CA GLU A 82 3.92 13.41 3.01
C GLU A 82 4.02 14.94 3.10
N ILE A 83 5.20 15.52 2.86
CA ILE A 83 5.42 16.98 2.86
C ILE A 83 4.61 17.68 1.77
N SER A 84 4.44 17.00 0.63
CA SER A 84 3.61 17.50 -0.47
C SER A 84 2.11 17.42 -0.16
N GLY A 85 1.71 16.91 1.00
CA GLY A 85 0.31 16.79 1.42
C GLY A 85 -0.41 15.55 0.87
N VAL A 86 0.33 14.54 0.40
CA VAL A 86 -0.24 13.23 0.04
C VAL A 86 -0.39 12.41 1.32
N ILE A 87 -1.55 12.55 1.96
CA ILE A 87 -1.87 11.95 3.26
C ILE A 87 -2.75 10.69 3.15
N ASP A 88 -3.27 10.40 1.97
CA ASP A 88 -4.05 9.21 1.68
C ASP A 88 -4.01 8.84 0.19
N LEU A 89 -4.42 7.61 -0.11
CA LEU A 89 -4.40 7.06 -1.46
C LEU A 89 -5.32 7.80 -2.43
N ASN A 90 -6.41 8.41 -1.96
CA ASN A 90 -7.27 9.20 -2.84
C ASN A 90 -6.55 10.47 -3.30
N VAL A 91 -5.84 11.15 -2.39
CA VAL A 91 -5.00 12.30 -2.76
C VAL A 91 -3.87 11.88 -3.71
N LEU A 92 -3.26 10.70 -3.48
CA LEU A 92 -2.23 10.16 -4.37
C LEU A 92 -2.80 9.94 -5.78
N PHE A 93 -3.95 9.28 -5.92
CA PHE A 93 -4.57 9.03 -7.21
C PHE A 93 -5.03 10.32 -7.90
N MET A 94 -5.63 11.26 -7.17
CA MET A 94 -6.03 12.55 -7.71
C MET A 94 -4.84 13.37 -8.23
N LYS A 95 -3.71 13.36 -7.49
CA LYS A 95 -2.48 14.00 -7.97
C LYS A 95 -1.90 13.27 -9.17
N ALA A 96 -1.85 11.93 -9.14
CA ALA A 96 -1.37 11.14 -10.26
C ALA A 96 -2.19 11.38 -11.53
N GLU A 97 -3.52 11.51 -11.42
CA GLU A 97 -4.38 11.85 -12.56
C GLU A 97 -4.16 13.27 -13.07
N LYS A 98 -4.01 14.23 -12.17
CA LYS A 98 -3.68 15.62 -12.55
C LYS A 98 -2.32 15.70 -13.24
N ASP A 99 -1.37 14.89 -12.79
CA ASP A 99 0.00 14.84 -13.29
C ASP A 99 0.15 13.91 -14.50
N LYS A 100 -0.84 13.11 -14.92
CA LYS A 100 -0.78 12.37 -16.21
C LYS A 100 -0.61 13.29 -17.42
N ASN A 101 -0.90 14.59 -17.27
CA ASN A 101 -0.63 15.64 -18.27
C ASN A 101 0.77 16.27 -18.15
N SER A 102 1.55 15.92 -17.12
CA SER A 102 2.92 16.37 -16.89
C SER A 102 3.84 15.16 -16.75
N VAL A 103 4.80 15.01 -17.66
CA VAL A 103 5.75 13.88 -17.81
C VAL A 103 6.60 13.56 -16.56
N THR A 104 6.33 14.17 -15.41
CA THR A 104 7.17 14.15 -14.22
C THR A 104 7.02 12.85 -13.39
N ILE A 105 5.89 12.13 -13.40
CA ILE A 105 5.73 10.90 -12.60
C ILE A 105 6.60 9.73 -13.08
N ALA A 106 6.97 9.70 -14.37
CA ALA A 106 7.89 8.69 -14.88
C ALA A 106 9.28 8.75 -14.21
N VAL A 107 9.66 9.89 -13.61
CA VAL A 107 10.93 10.05 -12.88
C VAL A 107 10.81 9.62 -11.41
N TYR A 108 9.61 9.59 -10.82
CA TYR A 108 9.42 9.20 -9.41
C TYR A 108 9.36 7.68 -9.19
N LEU A 109 9.13 6.89 -10.24
CA LEU A 109 9.05 5.42 -10.21
C LEU A 109 10.24 4.71 -10.88
N THR A 110 11.22 5.44 -11.43
CA THR A 110 12.35 4.86 -12.21
C THR A 110 13.73 5.07 -11.58
N ALA A 111 13.83 5.61 -10.36
CA ALA A 111 15.11 5.68 -9.65
C ALA A 111 15.37 4.37 -8.88
N THR A 112 15.62 3.29 -9.62
CA THR A 112 16.44 2.15 -9.16
C THR A 112 17.81 2.28 -9.78
#